data_AF-A0A3D0SU29-F1
#
_entry.id   AF-A0A3D0SU29-F1
#
_cell.length_a   1.000
_cell.length_b   1.000
_cell.length_c   1.000
_cell.angle_alpha   90.00
_cell.angle_beta   90.00
_cell.angle_gamma   90.00
#
_symmetry.space_group_name_H-M   'P 1'
#
loop_
_entity.id
_entity.type
_entity.pdbx_description
1 polymer ?
#
loop_
_entity_poly.entity_id
_entity_poly.type
_entity_poly.pdbx_seq_one_letter_code
_entity_poly.pdbx_strand_id
1 'polypeptide(L)'
;MLNLLFCIFVHFLEGRYRAKLKQRFLIAAALMLPLSLAQAADLKIGFVSIAKILNSAPQAEAASKRLEREFAPRQKGLVEAQKSLRRLEEKLAKDGPVMSESQRRNLE
;
A
#
# COMPACT_ATOMS: atom_id res chain seq x y z
N MET A 1 49.14 -24.01 70.07
CA MET A 1 47.80 -24.52 69.70
C MET A 1 46.88 -23.45 69.10
N LEU A 2 46.82 -22.22 69.63
CA LEU A 2 45.88 -21.18 69.17
C LEU A 2 46.07 -20.75 67.69
N ASN A 3 47.32 -20.63 67.21
CA ASN A 3 47.60 -20.17 65.83
C ASN A 3 47.17 -21.15 64.73
N LEU A 4 47.18 -22.47 65.01
CA LEU A 4 46.78 -23.47 64.02
C LEU A 4 45.26 -23.52 63.84
N LEU A 5 44.52 -23.35 64.95
CA LEU A 5 43.05 -23.27 64.93
C LEU A 5 42.57 -21.98 64.25
N PHE A 6 43.25 -20.85 64.48
CA PHE A 6 42.96 -19.57 63.83
C PHE A 6 43.23 -19.64 62.31
N CYS A 7 44.31 -20.29 61.89
CA CYS A 7 44.65 -20.45 60.48
C CYS A 7 43.65 -21.36 59.73
N ILE A 8 43.21 -22.47 60.34
CA ILE A 8 42.16 -23.34 59.77
C ILE A 8 40.82 -22.60 59.69
N PHE A 9 40.48 -21.79 60.69
CA PHE A 9 39.25 -21.00 60.71
C PHE A 9 39.24 -19.89 59.64
N VAL A 10 40.35 -19.18 59.46
CA VAL A 10 40.51 -18.17 58.38
C VAL A 10 40.45 -18.83 57.00
N HIS A 11 41.12 -19.95 56.79
CA HIS A 11 41.08 -20.68 55.52
C HIS A 11 39.68 -21.27 55.22
N PHE A 12 38.95 -21.70 56.26
CA PHE A 12 37.57 -22.17 56.15
C PHE A 12 36.58 -21.03 55.82
N LEU A 13 36.78 -19.84 56.41
CA LEU A 13 36.02 -18.64 56.10
C LEU A 13 36.26 -18.16 54.66
N GLU A 14 37.50 -18.16 54.18
CA GLU A 14 37.83 -17.81 52.80
C GLU A 14 37.17 -18.76 51.78
N GLY A 15 37.14 -20.07 52.07
CA GLY A 15 36.47 -21.06 51.22
C GLY A 15 34.96 -20.84 51.10
N ARG A 16 34.29 -20.52 52.22
CA ARG A 16 32.83 -20.23 52.24
C ARG A 16 32.50 -18.90 51.58
N TYR A 17 33.38 -17.90 51.68
CA TYR A 17 33.22 -16.58 51.06
C TYR A 17 33.31 -16.65 49.52
N ARG A 18 34.26 -17.42 48.98
CA ARG A 18 34.40 -17.60 47.51
C ARG A 18 33.22 -18.36 46.89
N ALA A 19 32.65 -19.35 47.59
CA ALA A 19 31.47 -20.07 47.13
C ALA A 19 30.23 -19.15 47.06
N LYS A 20 30.01 -18.31 48.08
CA LYS A 20 28.93 -17.32 48.09
C LYS A 20 29.12 -16.25 47.03
N LEU A 21 30.36 -15.84 46.74
CA LEU A 21 30.66 -14.87 45.68
C LEU A 21 30.37 -15.44 44.28
N LYS A 22 30.78 -16.68 44.01
CA LYS A 22 30.45 -17.37 42.73
C LYS A 22 28.94 -17.57 42.56
N GLN A 23 28.24 -17.95 43.63
CA GLN A 23 26.78 -18.10 43.61
C GLN A 23 26.07 -16.76 43.31
N ARG A 24 26.53 -15.65 43.89
CA ARG A 24 25.99 -14.31 43.60
C ARG A 24 26.25 -13.87 42.16
N PHE A 25 27.43 -14.16 41.62
CA PHE A 25 27.76 -13.88 40.22
C PHE A 25 26.90 -14.68 39.24
N LEU A 26 26.65 -15.97 39.51
CA LEU A 26 25.79 -16.81 38.68
C LEU A 26 24.32 -16.34 38.70
N ILE A 27 23.81 -15.93 39.86
CA ILE A 27 22.45 -15.38 39.99
C ILE A 27 22.33 -14.04 39.25
N ALA A 28 23.34 -13.17 39.36
CA ALA A 28 23.36 -11.89 38.64
C ALA A 28 23.42 -12.08 37.12
N ALA A 29 24.19 -13.05 36.63
CA ALA A 29 24.26 -13.39 35.21
C ALA A 29 22.94 -13.98 34.68
N ALA A 30 22.27 -14.83 35.47
CA ALA A 30 20.97 -15.40 35.11
C ALA A 30 19.84 -14.35 35.06
N LEU A 31 19.89 -13.33 35.93
CA LEU A 31 18.93 -12.22 35.94
C LEU A 31 19.11 -11.26 34.76
N MET A 32 20.27 -11.23 34.11
CA MET A 32 20.55 -10.36 32.95
C MET A 32 20.21 -11.00 31.59
N LEU A 33 19.98 -12.32 31.55
CA LEU A 33 19.63 -13.05 30.32
C LEU A 33 18.32 -12.62 29.61
N PRO A 34 17.21 -12.33 30.31
CA PRO A 34 15.91 -12.12 29.65
C PRO A 34 15.76 -10.76 28.96
N LEU A 35 16.73 -9.84 29.09
CA LEU A 35 16.65 -8.50 28.49
C LEU A 35 16.77 -8.50 26.96
N SER A 36 17.24 -9.60 26.36
CA SER A 36 17.48 -9.72 24.91
C SER A 36 16.26 -10.17 24.10
N LEU A 37 15.20 -10.68 24.74
CA LEU A 37 14.03 -11.23 24.05
C LEU A 37 12.95 -10.19 23.71
N ALA A 38 13.09 -8.95 24.19
CA ALA A 38 12.09 -7.89 24.00
C ALA A 38 12.32 -7.00 22.75
N GLN A 39 13.24 -7.38 21.85
CA GLN A 39 13.57 -6.63 20.65
C GLN A 39 12.88 -7.19 19.40
N ALA A 40 11.58 -7.50 19.49
CA ALA A 40 10.73 -7.69 18.30
C ALA A 40 9.99 -6.37 18.05
N ALA A 41 10.67 -5.43 17.40
CA ALA A 41 10.02 -4.23 16.91
C ALA A 41 9.03 -4.61 15.80
N ASP A 42 7.76 -4.36 16.03
CA ASP A 42 6.66 -4.55 15.09
C ASP A 42 6.87 -3.60 13.89
N LEU A 43 7.58 -4.09 12.86
CA LEU A 43 7.91 -3.34 11.65
C LEU A 43 6.63 -3.16 10.82
N LYS A 44 5.95 -2.03 11.05
CA LYS A 44 4.79 -1.59 10.28
C LYS A 44 5.22 -1.12 8.88
N ILE A 45 5.40 -2.07 7.97
CA ILE A 45 5.64 -1.79 6.55
C ILE A 45 4.29 -1.44 5.92
N GLY A 46 4.00 -0.15 5.80
CA GLY A 46 2.85 0.35 5.05
C GLY A 46 3.17 0.41 3.56
N PHE A 47 2.44 -0.35 2.75
CA PHE A 47 2.47 -0.20 1.29
C PHE A 47 1.61 1.01 0.88
N VAL A 48 2.20 1.95 0.14
CA VAL A 48 1.49 3.10 -0.42
C VAL A 48 1.30 2.89 -1.92
N SER A 49 0.07 2.65 -2.35
CA SER A 49 -0.27 2.61 -3.78
C SER A 49 -0.35 4.02 -4.35
N ILE A 50 0.72 4.46 -4.99
CA ILE A 50 0.80 5.78 -5.66
C ILE A 50 -0.31 5.93 -6.71
N ALA A 51 -0.63 4.85 -7.43
CA ALA A 51 -1.72 4.83 -8.41
C ALA A 51 -3.09 5.13 -7.79
N LYS A 52 -3.36 4.67 -6.56
CA LYS A 52 -4.62 4.96 -5.86
C LYS A 52 -4.69 6.41 -5.40
N ILE A 53 -3.61 6.95 -4.85
CA ILE A 53 -3.55 8.34 -4.37
C ILE A 53 -3.74 9.33 -5.52
N LEU A 54 -3.10 9.10 -6.66
CA LEU A 54 -3.25 10.00 -7.82
C LEU A 54 -4.67 9.97 -8.40
N ASN A 55 -5.31 8.80 -8.46
CA ASN A 55 -6.68 8.66 -8.96
C ASN A 55 -7.75 9.18 -7.99
N SER A 56 -7.49 9.17 -6.67
CA SER A 56 -8.41 9.68 -5.65
C SER A 56 -8.03 11.09 -5.15
N ALA A 57 -7.12 11.76 -5.84
CA ALA A 57 -6.77 13.14 -5.53
C ALA A 57 -7.96 14.07 -5.87
N PRO A 58 -8.38 14.97 -4.95
CA PRO A 58 -9.51 15.86 -5.18
C PRO A 58 -9.30 16.81 -6.38
N GLN A 59 -8.05 17.11 -6.70
CA GLN A 59 -7.67 17.88 -7.89
C GLN A 59 -7.96 17.12 -9.19
N ALA A 60 -7.72 15.81 -9.23
CA ALA A 60 -7.97 14.97 -10.40
C ALA A 60 -9.48 14.85 -10.65
N GLU A 61 -10.28 14.63 -9.59
CA GLU A 61 -11.74 14.59 -9.72
C GLU A 61 -12.33 15.93 -10.23
N ALA A 62 -11.83 17.05 -9.72
CA ALA A 62 -12.25 18.38 -10.17
C ALA A 62 -11.88 18.64 -11.64
N ALA A 63 -10.70 18.19 -12.08
CA ALA A 63 -10.28 18.28 -13.48
C ALA A 63 -11.15 17.40 -14.40
N SER A 64 -11.40 16.15 -14.00
CA SER A 64 -12.29 15.23 -14.73
C SER A 64 -13.69 15.81 -14.91
N LYS A 65 -14.31 16.34 -13.84
CA LYS A 65 -15.63 16.99 -13.92
C LYS A 65 -15.66 18.21 -14.84
N ARG A 66 -14.56 18.98 -14.93
CA ARG A 66 -14.44 20.10 -15.88
C ARG A 66 -14.39 19.60 -17.31
N LEU A 67 -13.54 18.59 -17.58
CA LEU A 67 -13.43 17.97 -18.90
C LEU A 67 -14.75 17.33 -19.34
N GLU A 68 -15.45 16.63 -18.46
CA GLU A 68 -16.78 16.07 -18.77
C GLU A 68 -17.76 17.17 -19.20
N ARG A 69 -17.77 18.33 -18.52
CA ARG A 69 -18.65 19.46 -18.89
C ARG A 69 -18.29 20.07 -20.24
N GLU A 70 -17.00 20.23 -20.53
CA GLU A 70 -16.51 20.81 -21.78
C GLU A 70 -16.71 19.87 -22.97
N PHE A 71 -16.51 18.57 -22.77
CA PHE A 71 -16.55 17.57 -23.84
C PHE A 71 -17.90 16.85 -23.99
N ALA A 72 -18.80 16.91 -22.99
CA ALA A 72 -20.17 16.38 -23.10
C ALA A 72 -20.96 16.89 -24.31
N PRO A 73 -21.01 18.20 -24.63
CA PRO A 73 -21.74 18.67 -25.81
C PRO A 73 -21.12 18.16 -27.11
N ARG A 74 -19.78 18.08 -27.17
CA ARG A 74 -19.06 17.54 -28.33
C ARG A 74 -19.37 16.05 -28.54
N GLN A 75 -19.40 15.28 -27.47
CA GLN A 75 -19.72 13.85 -27.53
C GLN A 75 -21.18 13.62 -27.98
N LYS A 76 -22.12 14.43 -27.48
CA LYS A 76 -23.51 14.39 -27.95
C LYS A 76 -23.62 14.70 -29.45
N GLY A 77 -22.94 15.75 -29.91
CA GLY A 77 -22.92 16.12 -31.33
C GLY A 77 -22.36 15.01 -32.23
N LEU A 78 -21.31 14.31 -31.79
CA LEU A 78 -20.75 13.16 -32.53
C LEU A 78 -21.73 11.99 -32.60
N VAL A 79 -22.43 11.67 -31.50
CA VAL A 79 -23.44 10.60 -31.48
C VAL A 79 -24.64 10.96 -32.37
N GLU A 80 -25.05 12.22 -32.40
CA GLU A 80 -26.11 12.69 -33.29
C GLU A 80 -25.70 12.63 -34.77
N ALA A 81 -24.48 13.06 -35.10
CA ALA A 81 -23.93 12.95 -36.45
C ALA A 81 -23.82 11.49 -36.90
N GLN A 82 -23.37 10.59 -36.02
CA GLN A 82 -23.34 9.16 -36.33
C GLN A 82 -24.75 8.60 -36.61
N LYS A 83 -25.75 9.03 -35.83
CA LYS A 83 -27.14 8.62 -36.04
C LYS A 83 -27.71 9.19 -37.35
N SER A 84 -27.40 10.43 -37.70
CA SER A 84 -27.87 11.02 -38.96
C SER A 84 -27.24 10.33 -40.16
N LEU A 85 -25.94 10.06 -40.14
CA LEU A 85 -25.24 9.30 -41.17
C LEU A 85 -25.88 7.92 -41.37
N ARG A 86 -26.10 7.17 -40.29
CA ARG A 86 -26.74 5.85 -40.38
C ARG A 86 -28.16 5.91 -40.96
N ARG A 87 -28.93 6.95 -40.66
CA ARG A 87 -30.26 7.16 -41.26
C ARG A 87 -30.17 7.44 -42.76
N LEU A 88 -29.17 8.22 -43.19
CA LEU A 88 -28.94 8.50 -44.61
C LEU A 88 -28.52 7.23 -45.34
N GLU A 89 -27.63 6.41 -44.76
CA GLU A 89 -27.24 5.09 -45.27
C GLU A 89 -28.45 4.16 -45.42
N GLU A 90 -29.28 4.05 -44.38
CA GLU A 90 -30.49 3.21 -44.42
C GLU A 90 -31.50 3.69 -45.47
N LYS A 91 -31.64 5.02 -45.63
CA LYS A 91 -32.50 5.61 -46.65
C LYS A 91 -31.99 5.31 -48.06
N LEU A 92 -30.68 5.48 -48.29
CA LEU A 92 -30.05 5.19 -49.57
C LEU A 92 -30.12 3.70 -49.92
N ALA A 93 -29.98 2.80 -48.92
CA ALA A 93 -30.12 1.37 -49.13
C ALA A 93 -31.55 0.93 -49.48
N LYS A 94 -32.57 1.54 -48.86
CA LYS A 94 -33.99 1.19 -49.08
C LYS A 94 -34.59 1.87 -50.31
N ASP A 95 -34.39 3.17 -50.42
CA ASP A 95 -35.04 4.00 -51.45
C ASP A 95 -34.17 4.16 -52.69
N GLY A 96 -32.86 3.86 -52.62
CA GLY A 96 -31.91 4.00 -53.73
C GLY A 96 -32.33 3.41 -55.08
N PRO A 97 -33.01 2.23 -55.13
CA PRO A 97 -33.53 1.67 -56.38
C PRO A 97 -34.70 2.46 -57.00
N VAL A 98 -35.41 3.27 -56.21
CA VAL A 98 -36.62 4.03 -56.63
C VAL A 98 -36.34 5.54 -56.72
N MET A 99 -35.16 5.99 -56.31
CA MET A 99 -34.78 7.41 -56.30
C MET A 99 -34.38 7.93 -57.69
N SER A 100 -34.83 9.15 -58.01
CA SER A 100 -34.36 9.89 -59.18
C SER A 100 -32.88 10.28 -59.03
N GLU A 101 -32.16 10.48 -60.15
CA GLU A 101 -30.74 10.86 -60.10
C GLU A 101 -30.46 12.13 -59.29
N SER A 102 -31.40 13.09 -59.31
CA SER A 102 -31.29 14.33 -58.51
C SER A 102 -31.41 14.06 -57.02
N GLN A 103 -32.25 13.11 -56.61
CA GLN A 103 -32.38 12.70 -55.21
C GLN A 103 -31.18 11.87 -54.72
N ARG A 104 -30.57 11.06 -55.59
CA ARG A 104 -29.33 10.31 -55.26
C ARG A 104 -28.14 11.25 -55.06
N ARG A 105 -27.94 12.23 -55.94
CA ARG A 105 -26.85 13.23 -55.83
C ARG A 105 -26.92 14.14 -54.60
N ASN A 106 -28.09 14.29 -53.97
CA ASN A 106 -28.25 15.08 -52.74
C ASN A 106 -27.98 14.26 -51.46
N LEU A 107 -27.84 12.94 -51.58
CA LEU A 107 -27.65 12.00 -50.47
C LEU A 107 -26.26 11.34 -50.46
N GLU A 108 -25.58 11.36 -51.61
CA GLU A 108 -24.12 11.13 -51.75
C GLU A 108 -23.33 12.36 -51.28
#